data_AF-A0A6V7XJE3-F1
#
_entry.id   AF-A0A6V7XJE3-F1
#
_cell.length_a   1.000
_cell.length_b   1.000
_cell.length_c   1.000
_cell.angle_alpha   90.00
_cell.angle_beta   90.00
_cell.angle_gamma   90.00
#
_symmetry.space_group_name_H-M   'P 1'
#
loop_
_entity.id
_entity.type
_entity.pdbx_description
1 polymer ?
#
loop_
_entity_poly.entity_id
_entity_poly.type
_entity_poly.pdbx_seq_one_letter_code
_entity_poly.pdbx_strand_id
1 'polypeptide(L)' 'MSGYLGITVRGYYYVKHNFKLCHPYLPCIIEFGGGHHRSFYPLEVLCVIRNKMKGGCY' A
#
# COMPACT_ATOMS: atom_id res chain seq x y z
N MET A 1 7.42 -24.36 12.65
CA MET A 1 6.78 -24.00 11.36
C MET A 1 6.04 -22.68 11.58
N SER A 2 6.57 -21.56 11.09
CA SER A 2 5.96 -20.23 11.29
C SER A 2 4.88 -20.02 10.24
N GLY A 3 3.62 -19.91 10.68
CA GLY A 3 2.41 -19.96 9.85
C GLY A 3 2.08 -18.65 9.14
N TYR A 4 2.91 -18.23 8.19
CA TYR A 4 2.49 -17.22 7.24
C TYR A 4 1.61 -17.87 6.17
N LEU A 5 0.30 -17.62 6.26
CA LEU A 5 -0.62 -17.97 5.18
C LEU A 5 -0.21 -17.18 3.94
N GLY A 6 0.07 -17.87 2.83
CA GLY A 6 0.41 -17.25 1.55
C GLY A 6 -0.78 -16.49 0.96
N ILE A 7 -1.05 -15.29 1.46
CA ILE A 7 -2.13 -14.43 1.01
C ILE A 7 -1.60 -13.36 0.05
N THR A 8 -2.33 -13.12 -1.03
CA THR A 8 -2.02 -12.02 -1.95
C THR A 8 -2.53 -10.69 -1.38
N VAL A 9 -1.89 -9.58 -1.74
CA VAL A 9 -2.36 -8.22 -1.36
C VAL A 9 -3.81 -8.01 -1.80
N ARG A 10 -4.17 -8.46 -3.02
CA ARG A 10 -5.55 -8.44 -3.52
C ARG A 10 -6.51 -9.18 -2.58
N GLY A 11 -6.18 -10.41 -2.19
CA GLY A 11 -7.02 -11.22 -1.31
C GLY A 11 -7.20 -10.58 0.06
N TYR A 12 -6.11 -10.04 0.62
CA TYR A 12 -6.14 -9.33 1.89
C TYR A 12 -7.05 -8.10 1.85
N TYR A 13 -6.96 -7.25 0.82
CA TYR A 13 -7.83 -6.07 0.68
C TYR A 13 -9.30 -6.44 0.44
N TYR A 14 -9.57 -7.50 -0.32
CA TYR A 14 -10.94 -7.99 -0.51
C TYR A 14 -11.56 -8.46 0.80
N VAL A 15 -10.88 -9.34 1.55
CA VAL A 15 -11.44 -9.94 2.77
C VAL A 15 -11.45 -8.97 3.94
N LYS A 16 -10.34 -8.27 4.20
CA LYS A 16 -10.19 -7.43 5.40
C LYS A 16 -10.86 -6.07 5.24
N HIS A 17 -10.77 -5.49 4.05
CA HIS A 17 -11.20 -4.11 3.80
C HIS A 17 -12.48 -4.02 2.96
N ASN A 18 -13.05 -5.17 2.54
CA ASN A 18 -14.15 -5.22 1.57
C ASN A 18 -13.84 -4.38 0.30
N PHE A 19 -12.58 -4.37 -0.11
CA PHE A 19 -12.09 -3.51 -1.18
C PHE A 19 -11.60 -4.35 -2.35
N LYS A 20 -12.32 -4.28 -3.47
CA LYS A 20 -11.94 -4.96 -4.71
C LYS A 20 -11.04 -4.03 -5.54
N LEU A 21 -9.77 -4.38 -5.65
CA LEU A 21 -8.82 -3.67 -6.53
C LEU A 21 -9.30 -3.70 -8.00
N CYS A 22 -9.34 -2.53 -8.63
CA CYS A 22 -9.65 -2.36 -10.05
C CYS A 22 -8.43 -2.64 -10.94
N HIS A 23 -7.22 -2.35 -10.45
CA HIS A 23 -5.95 -2.48 -11.18
C HIS A 23 -4.94 -3.38 -10.44
N PRO A 24 -5.31 -4.63 -10.11
CA PRO A 24 -4.48 -5.51 -9.30
C PRO A 24 -3.21 -6.04 -10.01
N TYR A 25 -3.01 -5.69 -11.28
CA TYR A 25 -1.79 -5.97 -12.04
C TYR A 25 -0.72 -4.88 -11.86
N LEU A 26 -1.09 -3.71 -11.32
CA LEU A 26 -0.15 -2.65 -10.99
C LEU A 26 0.69 -3.03 -9.75
N PRO A 27 1.91 -2.48 -9.63
CA PRO A 27 2.76 -2.74 -8.47
C PRO A 27 2.15 -2.17 -7.17
N CYS A 28 2.65 -2.65 -6.04
CA CYS A 28 2.37 -2.07 -4.72
C CYS A 28 3.55 -1.21 -4.27
N ILE A 29 3.27 -0.17 -3.48
CA ILE A 29 4.30 0.49 -2.69
C ILE A 29 4.61 -0.38 -1.47
N ILE A 30 5.90 -0.48 -1.13
CA ILE A 30 6.36 -1.23 0.03
C ILE A 30 6.84 -0.23 1.07
N GLU A 31 6.24 -0.29 2.26
CA GLU A 31 6.76 0.38 3.43
C GLU A 31 7.55 -0.64 4.25
N PHE A 32 8.82 -0.35 4.48
CA PHE A 32 9.68 -1.13 5.35
C PHE A 32 9.54 -0.60 6.78
N GLY A 33 8.97 -1.41 7.67
CA GLY A 33 8.90 -1.11 9.08
C GLY A 33 10.18 -1.52 9.83
N GLY A 34 10.18 -1.39 11.15
CA GLY A 34 11.26 -1.92 11.99
C GLY A 34 11.40 -3.44 11.88
N GLY A 35 12.63 -3.95 11.91
CA GLY A 35 12.93 -5.37 11.81
C GLY A 35 12.67 -5.95 10.41
N HIS A 36 11.94 -7.07 10.34
CA HIS A 36 11.59 -7.74 9.07
C HIS A 36 10.16 -7.45 8.59
N HIS A 37 9.49 -6.46 9.17
CA HIS A 37 8.11 -6.12 8.82
C HIS A 37 8.04 -5.37 7.49
N ARG A 38 7.13 -5.81 6.62
CA ARG A 38 6.85 -5.18 5.32
C ARG A 38 5.35 -5.00 5.17
N SER A 39 4.93 -3.78 4.87
CA SER A 39 3.56 -3.45 4.51
C SER A 39 3.49 -3.19 3.00
N PHE A 40 2.43 -3.68 2.35
CA PHE A 40 2.23 -3.56 0.91
C PHE A 40 0.94 -2.80 0.63
N TYR A 41 1.05 -1.68 -0.10
CA TYR A 41 -0.07 -0.78 -0.40
C TYR A 41 -0.33 -0.72 -1.91
N PRO A 42 -1.52 -1.14 -2.38
CA PRO A 42 -1.95 -0.93 -3.76
C PRO A 42 -1.96 0.55 -4.12
N LEU A 43 -1.63 0.90 -5.37
CA LEU A 43 -1.64 2.31 -5.81
C LEU A 43 -3.02 2.98 -5.66
N GLU A 44 -4.09 2.19 -5.75
CA GLU A 44 -5.47 2.66 -5.65
C GLU A 44 -5.84 3.26 -4.28
N VAL A 45 -5.07 2.96 -3.23
CA VAL A 45 -5.35 3.44 -1.86
C VAL A 45 -4.42 4.59 -1.44
N LEU A 46 -3.55 5.06 -2.34
CA LEU A 46 -2.56 6.08 -2.03
C LEU A 46 -3.00 7.45 -2.53
N CYS A 47 -2.79 8.47 -1.70
CA CYS A 47 -2.97 9.86 -2.05
C CYS A 47 -1.62 10.58 -2.05
N VAL A 48 -1.30 11.30 -3.13
CA VAL A 48 -0.10 12.13 -3.18
C VAL A 48 -0.37 13.43 -2.42
N ILE A 49 0.32 13.63 -1.29
CA ILE A 49 0.27 14.88 -0.54
C ILE A 49 1.35 15.80 -1.08
N ARG A 50 0.96 16.87 -1.78
CA ARG A 50 1.87 17.96 -2.12
C ARG A 50 1.98 18.90 -0.93
N ASN A 51 3.13 18.92 -0.27
CA ASN A 51 3.41 20.00 0.68
C ASN A 51 3.38 21.32 -0.11
N LYS A 52 2.50 22.25 0.28
CA LYS A 52 2.65 23.65 -0.15
C LYS A 52 4.02 24.10 0.34
N MET A 53 4.98 24.28 -0.56
CA MET A 53 6.18 25.04 -0.23
C MET A 53 5.70 26.39 0.29
N LYS A 54 5.90 26.66 1.58
CA LYS A 54 5.74 28.00 2.13
C LYS A 54 6.85 28.86 1.52
N GLY A 55 6.53 29.63 0.47
CA GLY A 55 7.33 30.75 0.00
C GLY A 55 8.19 30.53 -1.25
N GLY A 56 7.56 30.42 -2.42
CA GLY A 56 8.25 30.65 -3.69
C GLY A 56 7.45 31.64 -4.53
N CYS A 57 7.85 32.91 -4.49
CA CYS A 57 7.44 33.89 -5.50
C CYS A 57 8.14 33.54 -6.81
N TYR A 58 7.37 33.17 -7.84
CA TYR A 58 7.73 33.34 -9.25
C TYR A 58 6.46 33.69 -10.00
#